data_AF-A0A6C0JKE6-F1
#
_entry.id   AF-A0A6C0JKE6-F1
#
_cell.length_a   1.000
_cell.length_b   1.000
_cell.length_c   1.000
_cell.angle_alpha   90.00
_cell.angle_beta   90.00
_cell.angle_gamma   90.00
#
_symmetry.space_group_name_H-M   'P 1'
#
loop_
_entity.id
_entity.type
_entity.pdbx_description
1 polymer ?
#
loop_
_entity_poly.entity_id
_entity_poly.type
_entity_poly.pdbx_seq_one_letter_code
_entity_poly.pdbx_strand_id
1 'polypeptide(L)'
;MSGMFDLTELVKRAIKYLVEGLVVAVVATIVPRKQLNVEEIVIIALTAAATFSILDVFIPAMGASARNGAGLGLGLNLVKFPM
;
A
#
# COMPACT_ATOMS: atom_id res chain seq x y z
N MET A 1 -7.57 27.18 1.51
CA MET A 1 -8.28 26.68 2.70
C MET A 1 -9.76 26.61 2.35
N SER A 2 -10.20 25.47 1.82
CA SER A 2 -11.61 25.14 1.57
C SER A 2 -11.71 23.63 1.74
N GLY A 3 -12.20 23.22 2.91
CA GLY A 3 -12.43 21.82 3.27
C GLY A 3 -13.55 21.25 2.41
N MET A 4 -13.18 20.72 1.26
CA MET A 4 -14.08 19.96 0.41
C MET A 4 -13.43 18.59 0.29
N PHE A 5 -14.09 17.57 0.85
CA PHE A 5 -13.82 16.20 0.47
C PHE A 5 -13.83 16.17 -1.06
N ASP A 6 -12.66 16.00 -1.68
CA ASP A 6 -12.57 15.86 -3.12
C ASP A 6 -13.11 14.47 -3.44
N LEU A 7 -14.43 14.37 -3.51
CA LEU A 7 -15.16 13.12 -3.72
C LEU A 7 -14.63 12.42 -4.97
N THR A 8 -14.18 13.20 -5.96
CA THR A 8 -13.48 12.73 -7.15
C THR A 8 -12.18 12.00 -6.81
N GLU A 9 -11.36 12.56 -5.93
CA GLU A 9 -10.12 11.93 -5.46
C GLU A 9 -10.41 10.68 -4.63
N LEU A 10 -11.40 10.74 -3.74
CA LEU A 10 -11.84 9.60 -2.93
C LEU A 10 -12.32 8.45 -3.81
N VAL A 11 -13.17 8.72 -4.80
CA VAL A 11 -13.68 7.73 -5.76
C VAL A 11 -12.54 7.16 -6.59
N LYS A 12 -11.59 7.99 -7.03
CA LYS A 12 -10.42 7.53 -7.77
C LYS A 12 -9.56 6.57 -6.95
N ARG A 13 -9.34 6.87 -5.65
CA ARG A 13 -8.65 5.99 -4.71
C ARG A 13 -9.43 4.70 -4.45
N ALA A 14 -10.75 4.79 -4.27
CA ALA A 14 -11.61 3.62 -4.08
C ALA A 14 -11.57 2.66 -5.28
N ILE A 15 -11.68 3.19 -6.51
CA ILE A 15 -11.57 2.40 -7.74
C ILE A 15 -10.18 1.74 -7.83
N LYS A 16 -9.11 2.49 -7.51
CA LYS A 16 -7.74 1.94 -7.50
C LYS A 16 -7.63 0.72 -6.60
N TYR A 17 -8.02 0.82 -5.34
CA TYR A 17 -7.89 -0.27 -4.36
C TYR A 17 -8.78 -1.47 -4.68
N LEU A 18 -9.96 -1.24 -5.27
CA LEU A 18 -10.81 -2.32 -5.76
C LEU A 18 -10.16 -3.09 -6.92
N VAL A 19 -9.54 -2.39 -7.87
CA VAL A 19 -8.81 -3.02 -8.97
C VAL A 19 -7.61 -3.83 -8.45
N GLU A 20 -6.86 -3.30 -7.48
CA GLU A 20 -5.76 -4.02 -6.83
C GLU A 20 -6.26 -5.28 -6.11
N GLY A 21 -7.36 -5.19 -5.36
CA GLY A 21 -8.00 -6.34 -4.71
C GLY A 21 -8.47 -7.41 -5.71
N LEU A 22 -9.00 -7.01 -6.87
CA LEU A 22 -9.39 -7.94 -7.95
C LEU A 22 -8.18 -8.66 -8.56
N VAL A 23 -7.05 -7.97 -8.74
CA VAL A 23 -5.81 -8.62 -9.22
C VAL A 23 -5.36 -9.69 -8.22
N VAL A 24 -5.41 -9.42 -6.92
CA VAL A 24 -5.08 -10.41 -5.88
C VAL A 24 -6.07 -11.58 -5.89
N ALA A 25 -7.36 -11.32 -6.12
CA ALA A 25 -8.38 -12.36 -6.26
C ALA A 25 -8.06 -13.33 -7.40
N VAL A 26 -7.63 -12.81 -8.56
CA VAL A 26 -7.21 -13.63 -9.71
C VAL A 26 -6.01 -14.49 -9.34
N VAL A 27 -5.00 -13.92 -8.67
CA VAL A 27 -3.84 -14.69 -8.21
C VAL A 27 -4.23 -15.81 -7.25
N ALA A 28 -5.16 -15.54 -6.32
CA ALA A 28 -5.69 -16.52 -5.39
C ALA A 28 -6.42 -17.69 -6.07
N THR A 29 -6.91 -17.52 -7.32
CA THR A 29 -7.49 -18.64 -8.09
C THR A 29 -6.45 -19.50 -8.81
N ILE A 30 -5.27 -18.95 -9.13
CA ILE A 30 -4.28 -19.60 -10.01
C ILE A 30 -3.17 -20.29 -9.20
N VAL A 31 -2.71 -19.68 -8.11
CA VAL A 31 -1.51 -20.12 -7.37
C VAL A 31 -1.72 -21.33 -6.45
N PRO A 32 -2.83 -21.47 -5.70
CA PRO A 32 -2.90 -22.50 -4.67
C PRO A 32 -3.10 -23.90 -5.28
N ARG A 33 -2.39 -24.88 -4.70
CA ARG A 33 -2.53 -26.30 -5.10
C ARG A 33 -3.88 -26.92 -4.74
N LYS A 34 -4.60 -26.32 -3.78
CA LYS A 34 -5.96 -26.68 -3.39
C LYS A 34 -6.87 -25.52 -3.78
N GLN A 35 -7.96 -25.84 -4.47
CA GLN A 35 -8.95 -24.83 -4.86
C GLN A 35 -9.56 -24.19 -3.61
N LEU A 36 -9.47 -22.86 -3.53
CA LEU A 36 -10.12 -22.05 -2.51
C LEU A 36 -11.60 -21.88 -2.85
N ASN A 37 -12.44 -21.78 -1.83
CA ASN A 37 -13.84 -21.46 -2.04
C ASN A 37 -13.99 -19.99 -2.49
N VAL A 38 -15.06 -19.69 -3.23
CA VAL A 38 -15.33 -18.32 -3.71
C VAL A 38 -15.41 -17.33 -2.54
N GLU A 39 -15.94 -17.77 -1.40
CA GLU A 39 -15.99 -16.98 -0.17
C GLU A 39 -14.59 -16.61 0.36
N GLU A 40 -13.64 -17.56 0.36
CA GLU A 40 -12.26 -17.31 0.79
C GLU A 40 -11.56 -16.32 -0.14
N ILE A 41 -11.78 -16.45 -1.46
CA ILE A 41 -11.20 -15.55 -2.46
C ILE A 41 -11.73 -14.11 -2.27
N VAL A 42 -13.03 -13.95 -2.00
CA VAL A 42 -13.63 -12.64 -1.73
C VAL A 42 -13.06 -12.03 -0.44
N ILE A 43 -12.89 -12.82 0.61
CA ILE A 43 -12.28 -12.35 1.87
C ILE A 43 -10.82 -11.91 1.63
N ILE A 44 -10.04 -12.68 0.87
CA ILE A 44 -8.66 -12.33 0.51
C ILE A 44 -8.63 -11.00 -0.26
N ALA A 45 -9.50 -10.86 -1.28
CA ALA A 45 -9.56 -9.67 -2.11
C ALA A 45 -9.93 -8.41 -1.32
N LEU A 46 -10.93 -8.50 -0.45
CA LEU A 46 -11.35 -7.39 0.43
C LEU A 46 -10.27 -7.03 1.45
N THR A 47 -9.62 -8.03 2.04
CA THR A 47 -8.52 -7.81 2.99
C THR A 47 -7.35 -7.13 2.29
N ALA A 48 -6.99 -7.57 1.07
CA ALA A 48 -5.92 -6.96 0.28
C ALA A 48 -6.25 -5.51 -0.12
N ALA A 49 -7.49 -5.23 -0.54
CA ALA A 49 -7.92 -3.87 -0.83
C ALA A 49 -7.81 -2.96 0.41
N ALA A 50 -8.16 -3.46 1.60
CA ALA A 50 -8.02 -2.72 2.85
C ALA A 50 -6.54 -2.48 3.22
N THR A 51 -5.67 -3.48 3.08
CA THR A 51 -4.24 -3.31 3.38
C THR A 51 -3.56 -2.34 2.42
N PHE A 52 -3.82 -2.44 1.10
CA PHE A 52 -3.28 -1.48 0.13
C PHE A 52 -3.82 -0.08 0.32
N SER A 53 -5.11 0.07 0.67
CA SER A 53 -5.68 1.37 1.05
C SER A 53 -4.96 2.01 2.24
N ILE A 54 -4.62 1.22 3.26
CA ILE A 54 -3.84 1.71 4.41
C ILE A 54 -2.45 2.12 3.95
N LEU A 55 -1.74 1.22 3.25
CA LEU A 55 -0.39 1.49 2.77
C LEU A 55 -0.32 2.77 1.95
N ASP A 56 -1.22 2.98 0.99
CA ASP A 56 -1.19 4.19 0.14
C ASP A 56 -1.46 5.49 0.89
N VAL A 57 -2.21 5.46 2.00
CA VAL A 57 -2.43 6.63 2.85
C VAL A 57 -1.20 6.94 3.70
N PHE A 58 -0.49 5.92 4.19
CA PHE A 58 0.63 6.09 5.12
C PHE A 58 2.02 6.12 4.46
N ILE A 59 2.19 5.55 3.26
CA ILE A 59 3.44 5.54 2.51
C ILE A 59 4.03 6.95 2.31
N PRO A 60 3.25 8.00 1.98
CA PRO A 60 3.80 9.35 1.80
C PRO A 60 4.47 9.91 3.07
N ALA A 61 3.88 9.66 4.24
CA ALA A 61 4.43 10.09 5.53
C ALA A 61 5.69 9.27 5.90
N MET A 62 5.70 7.97 5.59
CA MET A 62 6.81 7.06 5.88
C MET A 62 8.00 7.27 4.92
N GLY A 63 7.74 7.61 3.67
CA GLY A 63 8.77 7.74 2.62
C GLY A 63 9.71 8.93 2.85
N ALA A 64 9.19 10.07 3.32
CA ALA A 64 10.01 11.24 3.62
C ALA A 64 10.98 10.96 4.79
N SER A 65 10.47 10.42 5.89
CA SER A 65 11.27 10.06 7.06
C SER A 65 12.30 8.97 6.75
N ALA A 66 11.94 7.95 5.95
CA ALA A 66 12.86 6.89 5.52
C ALA A 66 14.00 7.44 4.66
N ARG A 67 13.72 8.33 3.70
CA ARG A 67 14.74 8.99 2.88
C ARG A 67 15.64 9.91 3.70
N ASN A 68 15.09 10.67 4.63
CA ASN A 68 15.87 11.53 5.51
C ASN A 68 16.76 10.72 6.46
N GLY A 69 16.23 9.63 7.05
CA GLY A 69 17.00 8.73 7.90
C GLY A 69 18.11 8.00 7.15
N ALA A 70 17.82 7.48 5.94
CA ALA A 70 18.81 6.86 5.08
C ALA A 70 19.86 7.87 4.60
N GLY A 71 19.44 9.08 4.20
CA GLY A 71 20.34 10.15 3.77
C GLY A 71 21.27 10.62 4.89
N LEU A 72 20.75 10.76 6.12
CA LEU A 72 21.56 11.04 7.30
C LEU A 72 22.53 9.88 7.57
N GLY A 73 22.06 8.65 7.59
CA GLY A 73 22.91 7.47 7.84
C GLY A 73 24.04 7.33 6.82
N LEU A 74 23.73 7.49 5.53
CA LEU A 74 24.74 7.50 4.46
C LEU A 74 25.71 8.68 4.61
N GLY A 75 25.19 9.89 4.87
CA GLY A 75 26.02 11.09 5.05
C GLY A 75 26.98 10.97 6.24
N LEU A 76 26.52 10.48 7.38
CA LEU A 76 27.35 10.25 8.58
C LEU A 76 28.40 9.17 8.34
N ASN A 77 28.06 8.11 7.60
CA ASN A 77 29.02 7.07 7.23
C ASN A 77 30.12 7.60 6.30
N LEU A 78 29.78 8.48 5.34
CA LEU A 78 30.76 9.11 4.43
C LEU A 78 31.79 9.97 5.16
N VAL A 79 31.40 10.68 6.22
CA VAL A 79 32.31 11.51 7.02
C VAL A 79 32.89 10.79 8.24
N LYS A 80 32.61 9.48 8.40
CA LYS A 80 33.02 8.66 9.56
C LYS A 80 32.60 9.28 10.91
N PHE A 81 31.39 9.83 10.98
CA PHE A 81 30.83 10.35 12.23
C PHE A 81 30.13 9.21 13.01
N PRO A 82 30.22 9.12 14.34
CA PRO A 82 31.00 9.94 15.27
C PRO A 82 32.28 9.18 15.68
N MET A 83 33.39 9.33 14.95
CA MET A 83 34.68 9.09 15.60
C MET A 83 34.95 10.17 16.66
#